data_AF-A0A391PEF3-F1
#
_entry.id   AF-A0A391PEF3-F1
#
_cell.length_a   1.000
_cell.length_b   1.000
_cell.length_c   1.000
_cell.angle_alpha   90.00
_cell.angle_beta   90.00
_cell.angle_gamma   90.00
#
_symmetry.space_group_name_H-M   'P 1'
#
loop_
_entity.id
_entity.type
_entity.pdbx_description
1 polymer ?
#
loop_
_entity_poly.entity_id
_entity_poly.type
_entity_poly.pdbx_seq_one_letter_code
_entity_poly.pdbx_strand_id
1 'polypeptide(L)' 'MRRSVSEQKAINLVATLSTEQLLDQWEATSAMTDLEAPILRGWFMDELEKRFPDQFDKWLDSDCRDEDLRKFIFA' A
#
# COMPACT_ATOMS: atom_id res chain seq x y z
N MET A 1 -20.29 -1.94 3.74
CA MET A 1 -20.47 -2.46 2.37
C MET A 1 -19.74 -3.81 2.32
N ARG A 2 -20.34 -4.88 1.76
CA ARG A 2 -19.67 -6.19 1.68
C ARG A 2 -18.74 -6.17 0.46
N ARG A 3 -17.46 -6.49 0.66
CA ARG A 3 -16.48 -6.59 -0.45
C ARG A 3 -16.95 -7.61 -1.48
N SER A 4 -16.73 -7.32 -2.76
CA SER A 4 -17.08 -8.25 -3.84
C SER A 4 -16.14 -9.47 -3.85
N VAL A 5 -16.53 -10.57 -4.50
CA VAL A 5 -15.65 -11.74 -4.66
C VAL A 5 -14.38 -11.37 -5.44
N SER A 6 -14.50 -10.51 -6.46
CA SER A 6 -13.36 -10.05 -7.26
C SER A 6 -12.42 -9.18 -6.44
N GLU A 7 -12.97 -8.27 -5.64
CA GLU A 7 -12.21 -7.44 -4.70
C GLU A 7 -11.47 -8.29 -3.66
N GLN A 8 -12.13 -9.29 -3.08
CA GLN A 8 -11.48 -10.19 -2.12
C GLN A 8 -10.34 -10.98 -2.76
N LYS A 9 -10.48 -11.40 -4.02
CA LYS A 9 -9.39 -12.06 -4.76
C LYS A 9 -8.22 -11.10 -4.99
N ALA A 10 -8.50 -9.85 -5.38
CA ALA A 10 -7.45 -8.86 -5.58
C ALA A 10 -6.67 -8.58 -4.28
N ILE A 11 -7.37 -8.40 -3.16
CA ILE A 11 -6.74 -8.22 -1.84
C ILE A 11 -5.89 -9.44 -1.44
N ASN A 12 -6.38 -10.64 -1.71
CA ASN A 12 -5.60 -11.85 -1.45
C ASN A 12 -4.33 -11.90 -2.32
N LEU A 13 -4.37 -11.40 -3.56
CA LEU A 13 -3.18 -11.28 -4.40
C LEU A 13 -2.20 -10.26 -3.85
N VAL A 14 -2.67 -9.10 -3.37
CA VAL A 14 -1.82 -8.10 -2.70
C VAL A 14 -1.06 -8.73 -1.53
N ALA A 15 -1.73 -9.54 -0.71
CA ALA A 15 -1.11 -10.24 0.41
C ALA A 15 -0.02 -11.27 -0.02
N THR A 16 0.01 -11.71 -1.27
CA THR A 16 1.05 -12.61 -1.80
C THR A 16 2.27 -11.89 -2.36
N LEU A 17 2.22 -10.58 -2.56
CA LEU A 17 3.33 -9.81 -3.09
C LEU A 17 4.49 -9.74 -2.07
N SER A 18 5.72 -9.72 -2.57
CA SER A 18 6.89 -9.39 -1.74
C SER A 18 6.81 -7.93 -1.26
N THR A 19 7.54 -7.60 -0.20
CA THR A 19 7.60 -6.21 0.29
C THR A 19 8.10 -5.23 -0.78
N GLU A 20 9.11 -5.62 -1.55
CA GLU A 20 9.62 -4.82 -2.67
C GLU A 20 8.54 -4.60 -3.73
N GLN A 21 7.82 -5.65 -4.12
CA GLN A 21 6.72 -5.57 -5.07
C GLN A 21 5.58 -4.67 -4.57
N LEU A 22 5.22 -4.75 -3.28
CA LEU A 22 4.20 -3.87 -2.69
C LEU A 22 4.60 -2.40 -2.78
N LEU A 23 5.87 -2.10 -2.48
CA LEU A 23 6.39 -0.74 -2.54
C LEU A 23 6.49 -0.23 -3.99
N ASP A 24 6.90 -1.08 -4.93
CA ASP A 24 6.89 -0.74 -6.36
C ASP A 24 5.48 -0.38 -6.86
N GLN A 25 4.47 -1.18 -6.48
CA GLN A 25 3.08 -0.91 -6.85
C GLN A 25 2.51 0.34 -6.17
N TRP A 26 2.83 0.53 -4.88
CA TRP A 26 2.47 1.74 -4.15
C TRP A 26 3.01 3.01 -4.82
N GLU A 27 4.29 3.01 -5.18
CA GLU A 27 4.93 4.14 -5.87
C GLU A 27 4.28 4.38 -7.24
N ALA A 28 4.05 3.32 -8.02
CA ALA A 28 3.39 3.42 -9.32
C ALA A 28 1.99 4.06 -9.23
N THR A 29 1.22 3.76 -8.18
CA THR A 29 -0.12 4.35 -8.01
C THR A 29 -0.10 5.86 -7.77
N SER A 30 1.03 6.43 -7.33
CA SER A 30 1.16 7.87 -7.12
C SER A 30 1.18 8.68 -8.43
N ALA A 31 1.47 8.01 -9.55
CA ALA A 31 1.44 8.60 -10.89
C ALA A 31 0.13 8.28 -11.65
N MET A 32 -0.74 7.42 -11.10
CA MET A 32 -1.98 7.01 -11.75
C MET A 32 -3.07 8.08 -11.55
N THR A 33 -3.77 8.42 -12.63
CA THR A 33 -4.95 9.31 -12.60
C THR A 33 -6.27 8.55 -12.70
N ASP A 34 -6.23 7.22 -12.67
CA ASP A 34 -7.40 6.36 -12.80
C ASP A 34 -8.31 6.44 -11.56
N LEU A 35 -9.61 6.28 -11.77
CA LEU A 35 -10.61 6.33 -10.70
C LEU A 35 -10.44 5.22 -9.65
N GLU A 36 -9.78 4.12 -10.01
CA GLU A 36 -9.52 2.98 -9.13
C GLU A 36 -8.26 3.16 -8.28
N ALA A 37 -7.41 4.18 -8.56
CA ALA A 37 -6.17 4.40 -7.84
C ALA A 37 -6.36 4.54 -6.32
N PRO A 38 -7.36 5.28 -5.79
CA PRO A 38 -7.59 5.36 -4.35
C PRO A 38 -7.93 4.01 -3.69
N ILE A 39 -8.65 3.14 -4.42
CA ILE A 39 -9.03 1.81 -3.93
C ILE A 39 -7.80 0.92 -3.83
N LEU A 40 -6.97 0.90 -4.89
CA LEU A 40 -5.72 0.15 -4.91
C LEU A 40 -4.75 0.63 -3.81
N ARG A 41 -4.63 1.94 -3.63
CA ARG A 41 -3.81 2.55 -2.57
C ARG A 41 -4.25 2.10 -1.18
N GLY A 42 -5.57 2.04 -0.93
CA GLY A 42 -6.10 1.50 0.32
C GLY A 42 -5.65 0.06 0.57
N TRP A 43 -5.69 -0.82 -0.44
CA TRP A 43 -5.25 -2.21 -0.25
C TRP A 43 -3.75 -2.35 -0.02
N PHE A 44 -2.93 -1.53 -0.67
CA PHE A 44 -1.48 -1.53 -0.43
C PHE A 44 -1.15 -0.99 0.97
N MET A 45 -1.82 0.08 1.41
CA MET A 45 -1.69 0.61 2.77
C MET A 45 -2.10 -0.42 3.82
N ASP A 46 -3.28 -1.06 3.68
CA ASP A 46 -3.77 -2.10 4.60
C ASP A 46 -2.71 -3.21 4.81
N GLU A 47 -2.10 -3.69 3.73
CA GLU A 47 -1.11 -4.77 3.81
C GLU A 47 0.26 -4.28 4.30
N LEU A 48 0.68 -3.05 3.98
CA LEU A 48 1.93 -2.46 4.47
C LEU A 48 1.86 -2.13 5.97
N GLU A 49 0.77 -1.53 6.45
CA GLU A 49 0.49 -1.27 7.86
C GLU A 49 0.49 -2.58 8.65
N LYS A 50 -0.19 -3.61 8.14
CA LYS A 50 -0.22 -4.93 8.77
C LYS A 50 1.16 -5.59 8.87
N ARG A 51 2.05 -5.39 7.89
CA ARG A 51 3.40 -5.99 7.89
C ARG A 51 4.41 -5.20 8.72
N PHE A 52 4.28 -3.88 8.73
CA PHE A 52 5.27 -2.96 9.29
C PHE A 52 4.60 -1.84 10.11
N PRO A 53 3.84 -2.17 11.17
CA PRO A 53 3.00 -1.19 11.87
C PRO A 53 3.83 -0.02 12.41
N ASP A 54 4.96 -0.28 13.08
CA ASP A 54 5.79 0.78 13.67
C ASP A 54 6.44 1.70 12.61
N GLN A 55 6.87 1.14 11.47
CA GLN A 55 7.47 1.91 10.38
C GLN A 55 6.41 2.70 9.63
N PHE A 56 5.23 2.12 9.47
CA PHE A 56 4.08 2.75 8.83
C PHE A 56 3.57 3.93 9.67
N ASP A 57 3.42 3.74 10.98
CA ASP A 57 3.06 4.81 11.92
C ASP A 57 4.08 5.95 11.90
N LYS A 58 5.38 5.64 11.92
CA LYS A 58 6.43 6.67 11.79
C LYS A 58 6.36 7.45 10.49
N TRP A 59 5.98 6.79 9.40
CA TRP A 59 5.79 7.45 8.11
C TRP A 59 4.55 8.36 8.15
N LEU A 60 3.43 7.90 8.71
CA LEU A 60 2.21 8.71 8.90
C LEU A 60 2.43 9.94 9.79
N ASP A 61 3.26 9.80 10.82
CA ASP A 61 3.62 10.89 11.75
C ASP A 61 4.66 11.86 11.18
N SER A 62 5.21 11.59 9.98
CA SER A 62 6.23 12.41 9.33
C SER A 62 5.63 13.39 8.32
N ASP A 63 6.36 14.47 8.00
CA ASP A 63 6.00 15.40 6.92
C ASP A 63 6.57 14.93 5.55
N CYS A 64 6.69 13.61 5.36
CA CYS A 64 7.25 13.01 4.15
C CYS A 64 6.17 12.67 3.11
N ARG A 65 6.59 12.45 1.87
CA ARG A 65 5.68 12.12 0.77
C ARG A 65 5.40 10.62 0.73
N ASP A 66 4.36 10.22 0.01
CA ASP A 66 4.02 8.81 -0.22
C ASP A 66 5.19 7.99 -0.77
N GLU A 67 5.98 8.58 -1.66
CA GLU A 67 7.18 8.00 -2.28
C GLU A 67 8.29 7.69 -1.26
N ASP A 68 8.24 8.30 -0.08
CA ASP A 68 9.27 8.13 0.95
C ASP A 68 9.01 6.92 1.87
N LEU A 69 7.82 6.30 1.82
CA LEU A 69 7.45 5.15 2.66
C LEU A 69 8.50 4.02 2.59
N ARG A 70 9.05 3.73 1.40
CA ARG A 70 10.10 2.71 1.22
C ARG A 70 11.29 2.92 2.15
N LYS A 71 11.65 4.18 2.45
CA LYS A 71 12.76 4.52 3.34
C LYS A 71 12.49 4.12 4.78
N PHE A 72 11.23 4.16 5.23
CA PHE A 72 10.85 3.74 6.58
C PHE A 72 10.82 2.22 6.71
N ILE A 73 10.39 1.52 5.66
CA ILE A 73 10.28 0.05 5.65
C ILE A 73 11.66 -0.63 5.62
N PHE A 74 12.64 -0.07 4.90
CA PHE A 74 14.00 -0.62 4.81
C PHE A 74 15.04 0.11 5.68
N ALA A 75 14.61 0.98 6.60
CA ALA A 75 15.49 1.67 7.54
C ALA A 75 16.21 0.73 8.52
#